data_AF-A0A329SIN1-F1
#
_entry.id   AF-A0A329SIN1-F1
#
_cell.length_a   1.000
_cell.length_b   1.000
_cell.length_c   1.000
_cell.angle_alpha   90.00
_cell.angle_beta   90.00
_cell.angle_gamma   90.00
#
_symmetry.space_group_name_H-M   'P 1'
#
loop_
_entity.id
_entity.type
_entity.pdbx_description
1 polymer ?
#
loop_
_entity_poly.entity_id
_entity_poly.type
_entity_poly.pdbx_seq_one_letter_code
_entity_poly.pdbx_strand_id
1 'polypeptide(L)'
;MRGEHRRPTPHLGALTHDRNRYKDNPPDFYALGQQYPEFKQYLRNVDDTKCRASLAWDDPFAVRELTKTLLLHDFGLQWDIPINRLCPPLPNRLNYLHWIEDLLSQTNWSGQQQTDQKSTEVTVSGIDVGTGANCIYALLGATTNKWNFIATEINSDSYECAKENVARNQLETLISIKRTRSNKLLLEPLQDEPPERKFDFVMCNPPFFDNINEADTNPDSSCMGSANEMVFPGGEVAFIGNLITESEMLQNRILWFTSMVGKKSSLRKLLALLREKKVKSTRTTEFFQGRTKRWGIAWTFSTDVMDDSFTKVLGKRKEAHRRQELSFQVPVKSEEAANGCASIEEVLQRIRGFVEAKVELQLSTDTTAQQEDQKEDEYETEEGQNWLICRLEQRGKVTDNNLTEVRSAGRVEIFALGEGFEVLTVFEEGDRASFWTMADMLQAATVRSGRQWRRKLRRQQHGQ
;
A
#
# COMPACT_ATOMS: atom_id res chain seq x y z
N MET A 1 3.71 31.60 17.30
CA MET A 1 2.79 30.50 16.94
C MET A 1 2.42 30.67 15.47
N ARG A 2 3.08 29.95 14.56
CA ARG A 2 2.74 30.00 13.12
C ARG A 2 1.58 29.04 12.89
N GLY A 3 0.45 29.58 12.44
CA GLY A 3 -0.68 28.79 11.97
C GLY A 3 -0.26 28.01 10.74
N GLU A 4 -0.10 26.71 10.90
CA GLU A 4 -0.06 25.81 9.75
C GLU A 4 -1.43 25.87 9.08
N HIS A 5 -1.46 26.40 7.86
CA HIS A 5 -2.60 26.24 6.95
C HIS A 5 -2.87 24.74 6.80
N ARG A 6 -3.85 24.23 7.56
CA ARG A 6 -4.45 22.92 7.29
C ARG A 6 -4.91 22.95 5.83
N ARG A 7 -4.35 22.04 5.02
CA ARG A 7 -4.85 21.82 3.65
C ARG A 7 -6.36 21.61 3.73
N PRO A 8 -7.17 22.21 2.85
CA PRO A 8 -8.61 22.00 2.84
C PRO A 8 -8.87 20.49 2.77
N THR A 9 -9.73 19.98 3.64
CA THR A 9 -10.26 18.61 3.49
C THR A 9 -10.91 18.58 2.10
N PRO A 10 -10.50 17.68 1.19
CA PRO A 10 -11.16 17.57 -0.10
C PRO A 10 -12.67 17.39 0.11
N HIS A 11 -13.49 18.05 -0.71
CA HIS A 11 -14.92 17.75 -0.76
C HIS A 11 -15.10 16.23 -0.85
N LEU A 12 -16.03 15.66 -0.09
CA LEU A 12 -16.16 14.21 0.13
C LEU A 12 -16.23 13.35 -1.16
N GLY A 13 -16.56 13.96 -2.31
CA GLY A 13 -16.60 13.33 -3.64
C GLY A 13 -15.45 13.66 -4.60
N ALA A 14 -14.52 14.56 -4.27
CA ALA A 14 -13.48 15.04 -5.18
C ALA A 14 -12.50 13.96 -5.68
N LEU A 15 -12.51 12.79 -5.05
CA LEU A 15 -11.65 11.65 -5.36
C LEU A 15 -12.45 10.34 -5.54
N THR A 16 -13.77 10.46 -5.75
CA THR A 16 -14.63 9.37 -6.21
C THR A 16 -14.40 9.18 -7.71
N HIS A 17 -14.49 7.93 -8.20
CA HIS A 17 -14.28 7.61 -9.60
C HIS A 17 -15.23 8.42 -10.51
N ASP A 18 -14.75 8.93 -11.65
CA ASP A 18 -15.51 9.84 -12.52
C ASP A 18 -16.83 9.26 -13.03
N ARG A 19 -16.84 7.96 -13.37
CA ARG A 19 -18.04 7.22 -13.78
C ARG A 19 -18.97 6.81 -12.63
N ASN A 20 -18.62 7.09 -11.37
CA ASN A 20 -19.47 6.73 -10.24
C ASN A 20 -20.68 7.67 -10.17
N ARG A 21 -21.87 7.09 -10.31
CA ARG A 21 -23.14 7.85 -10.33
C ARG A 21 -23.36 8.76 -9.13
N TYR A 22 -22.79 8.42 -7.97
CA TYR A 22 -22.94 9.19 -6.73
C TYR A 22 -21.90 10.30 -6.54
N LYS A 23 -20.97 10.47 -7.48
CA LYS A 23 -19.91 11.48 -7.39
C LYS A 23 -20.48 12.89 -7.28
N ASP A 24 -21.34 13.25 -8.24
CA ASP A 24 -21.96 14.58 -8.33
C ASP A 24 -23.44 14.56 -7.91
N ASN A 25 -24.04 13.36 -7.76
CA ASN A 25 -25.44 13.16 -7.40
C ASN A 25 -25.55 12.29 -6.14
N PRO A 26 -25.27 12.82 -4.94
CA PRO A 26 -25.44 12.05 -3.71
C PRO A 26 -26.92 11.66 -3.51
N PRO A 27 -27.21 10.52 -2.85
CA PRO A 27 -28.59 10.10 -2.59
C PRO A 27 -29.42 11.18 -1.88
N ASP A 28 -30.56 11.52 -2.47
CA ASP A 28 -31.56 12.37 -1.82
C ASP A 28 -32.40 11.52 -0.86
N PHE A 29 -32.00 11.53 0.42
CA PHE A 29 -32.69 10.75 1.45
C PHE A 29 -34.15 11.16 1.65
N TYR A 30 -34.50 12.43 1.43
CA TYR A 30 -35.88 12.87 1.57
C TYR A 30 -36.73 12.26 0.46
N ALA A 31 -36.29 12.42 -0.79
CA ALA A 31 -36.98 11.86 -1.96
C ALA A 31 -37.10 10.33 -1.87
N LEU A 32 -36.02 9.63 -1.51
CA LEU A 32 -36.03 8.18 -1.28
C LEU A 32 -37.03 7.78 -0.17
N GLY A 33 -37.09 8.54 0.93
CA GLY A 33 -38.05 8.30 2.00
C GLY A 33 -39.51 8.47 1.58
N GLN A 34 -39.81 9.35 0.63
CA GLN A 34 -41.17 9.48 0.10
C GLN A 34 -41.55 8.31 -0.80
N GLN A 35 -40.58 7.73 -1.52
CA GLN A 35 -40.83 6.61 -2.45
C GLN A 35 -40.81 5.24 -1.76
N TYR A 36 -39.99 5.06 -0.73
CA TYR A 36 -39.77 3.78 -0.05
C TYR A 36 -40.16 3.86 1.43
N PRO A 37 -41.39 3.46 1.81
CA PRO A 37 -41.86 3.53 3.20
C PRO A 37 -40.97 2.77 4.19
N GLU A 38 -40.41 1.62 3.79
CA GLU A 38 -39.47 0.86 4.62
C GLU A 38 -38.20 1.65 4.94
N PHE A 39 -37.73 2.50 4.02
CA PHE A 39 -36.58 3.37 4.24
C PHE A 39 -36.93 4.60 5.09
N LYS A 40 -38.14 5.14 4.93
CA LYS A 40 -38.60 6.37 5.61
C LYS A 40 -38.45 6.31 7.13
N GLN A 41 -38.68 5.14 7.73
CA GLN A 41 -38.59 4.96 9.19
C GLN A 41 -37.19 5.20 9.78
N TYR A 42 -36.15 5.14 8.94
CA TYR A 42 -34.76 5.31 9.35
C TYR A 42 -34.22 6.74 9.13
N LEU A 43 -35.07 7.65 8.64
CA LEU A 43 -34.72 9.04 8.42
C LEU A 43 -34.81 9.86 9.71
N ARG A 44 -33.83 10.74 9.90
CA ARG A 44 -33.74 11.72 10.99
C ARG A 44 -33.79 13.15 10.43
N ASN A 45 -34.19 14.10 11.26
CA ASN A 45 -34.23 15.53 10.91
C ASN A 45 -35.00 15.79 9.60
N VAL A 46 -36.17 15.17 9.44
CA VAL A 46 -37.01 15.34 8.26
C VAL A 46 -37.62 16.75 8.27
N ASP A 47 -37.36 17.52 7.22
CA ASP A 47 -37.90 18.85 6.97
C ASP A 47 -38.66 18.82 5.64
N ASP A 48 -39.98 18.68 5.72
CA ASP A 48 -40.86 18.65 4.54
C ASP A 48 -40.88 19.99 3.78
N THR A 49 -40.63 21.11 4.46
CA THR A 49 -40.63 22.43 3.80
C THR A 49 -39.41 22.62 2.92
N LYS A 50 -38.26 22.11 3.35
CA LYS A 50 -37.00 22.17 2.60
C LYS A 50 -36.71 20.92 1.78
N CYS A 51 -37.56 19.90 1.87
CA CYS A 51 -37.35 18.57 1.27
C CYS A 51 -35.99 17.98 1.67
N ARG A 52 -35.67 17.97 2.97
CA ARG A 52 -34.38 17.45 3.48
C ARG A 52 -34.59 16.40 4.54
N ALA A 53 -33.70 15.41 4.55
CA ALA A 53 -33.61 14.40 5.59
C ALA A 53 -32.15 13.98 5.78
N SER A 54 -31.86 13.37 6.92
CA SER A 54 -30.57 12.76 7.24
C SER A 54 -30.76 11.29 7.60
N LEU A 55 -29.73 10.46 7.41
CA LEU A 55 -29.79 9.05 7.82
C LEU A 55 -29.27 8.86 9.25
N ALA A 56 -29.84 7.90 9.97
CA ALA A 56 -29.28 7.35 11.21
C ALA A 56 -28.01 6.53 10.95
N TRP A 57 -26.85 7.17 10.72
CA TRP A 57 -25.59 6.49 10.37
C TRP A 57 -25.03 5.56 11.46
N ASP A 58 -25.44 5.78 12.70
CA ASP A 58 -25.15 4.97 13.88
C ASP A 58 -26.01 3.70 13.97
N ASP A 59 -27.12 3.64 13.22
CA ASP A 59 -28.04 2.52 13.20
C ASP A 59 -27.70 1.56 12.04
N PRO A 60 -27.24 0.33 12.32
CA PRO A 60 -26.92 -0.62 11.26
C PRO A 60 -28.12 -1.07 10.44
N PHE A 61 -29.33 -1.05 11.00
CA PHE A 61 -30.55 -1.34 10.23
C PHE A 61 -30.81 -0.24 9.20
N ALA A 62 -30.58 1.03 9.57
CA ALA A 62 -30.69 2.16 8.67
C ALA A 62 -29.68 2.10 7.51
N VAL A 63 -28.43 1.73 7.79
CA VAL A 63 -27.38 1.61 6.76
C VAL A 63 -27.67 0.43 5.81
N ARG A 64 -28.17 -0.70 6.35
CA ARG A 64 -28.63 -1.84 5.54
C ARG A 64 -29.80 -1.46 4.65
N GLU A 65 -30.79 -0.77 5.20
CA GLU A 65 -31.98 -0.35 4.44
C GLU A 65 -31.63 0.70 3.38
N LEU A 66 -30.71 1.62 3.67
CA LEU A 66 -30.17 2.51 2.64
C LEU A 66 -29.56 1.71 1.48
N THR A 67 -28.71 0.73 1.77
CA THR A 67 -28.05 -0.08 0.74
C THR A 67 -29.06 -0.85 -0.10
N LYS A 68 -30.04 -1.50 0.53
CA LYS A 68 -31.15 -2.18 -0.13
C LYS A 68 -31.95 -1.24 -1.02
N THR A 69 -32.31 -0.07 -0.50
CA THR A 69 -33.06 0.96 -1.22
C THR A 69 -32.31 1.47 -2.43
N LEU A 70 -31.01 1.78 -2.30
CA LEU A 70 -30.19 2.23 -3.42
C LEU A 70 -30.02 1.14 -4.49
N LEU A 71 -29.78 -0.11 -4.10
CA LEU A 71 -29.68 -1.21 -5.06
C LEU A 71 -30.96 -1.40 -5.87
N LEU A 72 -32.12 -1.33 -5.20
CA LEU A 72 -33.40 -1.42 -5.87
C LEU A 72 -33.67 -0.21 -6.77
N HIS A 73 -33.51 1.00 -6.24
CA HIS A 73 -33.83 2.26 -6.93
C HIS A 73 -32.93 2.50 -8.15
N ASP A 74 -31.63 2.31 -7.98
CA ASP A 74 -30.64 2.73 -8.97
C ASP A 74 -30.24 1.61 -9.94
N PHE A 75 -30.39 0.35 -9.53
CA PHE A 75 -29.92 -0.83 -10.28
C PHE A 75 -31.00 -1.89 -10.51
N GLY A 76 -32.19 -1.72 -9.94
CA GLY A 76 -33.26 -2.72 -10.03
C GLY A 76 -32.96 -4.02 -9.28
N LEU A 77 -31.95 -4.02 -8.41
CA LEU A 77 -31.49 -5.20 -7.69
C LEU A 77 -32.27 -5.38 -6.39
N GLN A 78 -32.99 -6.49 -6.26
CA GLN A 78 -33.56 -6.90 -4.98
C GLN A 78 -32.47 -7.52 -4.12
N TRP A 79 -32.19 -6.94 -2.96
CA TRP A 79 -31.04 -7.33 -2.15
C TRP A 79 -31.39 -7.41 -0.67
N ASP A 80 -30.88 -8.42 0.03
CA ASP A 80 -31.01 -8.54 1.48
C ASP A 80 -29.84 -9.31 2.09
N ILE A 81 -29.51 -9.01 3.34
CA ILE A 81 -28.51 -9.73 4.13
C ILE A 81 -28.91 -9.81 5.60
N PRO A 82 -28.48 -10.87 6.31
CA PRO A 82 -28.55 -10.90 7.78
C PRO A 82 -27.85 -9.69 8.40
N ILE A 83 -28.38 -9.17 9.52
CA ILE A 83 -27.81 -7.96 10.17
C ILE A 83 -26.40 -8.21 10.73
N ASN A 84 -26.04 -9.47 11.03
CA ASN A 84 -24.73 -9.89 11.53
C ASN A 84 -23.70 -10.14 10.40
N ARG A 85 -23.88 -9.49 9.24
CA ARG A 85 -23.01 -9.57 8.08
C ARG A 85 -22.63 -8.18 7.60
N LEU A 86 -21.45 -8.08 7.00
CA LEU A 86 -20.88 -6.79 6.61
C LEU A 86 -21.76 -6.12 5.54
N CYS A 87 -22.41 -5.02 5.92
CA CYS A 87 -23.17 -4.20 4.98
C CYS A 87 -22.21 -3.36 4.10
N PRO A 88 -22.24 -3.52 2.77
CA PRO A 88 -21.29 -2.85 1.89
C PRO A 88 -21.71 -1.40 1.60
N PRO A 89 -20.85 -0.40 1.84
CA PRO A 89 -21.14 0.95 1.37
C PRO A 89 -21.08 1.03 -0.16
N LEU A 90 -22.25 1.13 -0.79
CA LEU A 90 -22.42 1.01 -2.24
C LEU A 90 -21.49 1.92 -3.08
N PRO A 91 -21.32 3.22 -2.79
CA PRO A 91 -20.45 4.08 -3.59
C PRO A 91 -18.99 3.60 -3.65
N ASN A 92 -18.48 3.00 -2.58
CA ASN A 92 -17.12 2.46 -2.57
C ASN A 92 -16.99 1.19 -3.41
N ARG A 93 -18.04 0.37 -3.48
CA ARG A 93 -18.06 -0.85 -4.30
C ARG A 93 -18.04 -0.51 -5.80
N LEU A 94 -18.80 0.52 -6.19
CA LEU A 94 -18.79 1.05 -7.55
C LEU A 94 -17.42 1.60 -7.97
N ASN A 95 -16.71 2.30 -7.08
CA ASN A 95 -15.35 2.77 -7.38
C ASN A 95 -14.40 1.62 -7.78
N TYR A 96 -14.54 0.46 -7.13
CA TYR A 96 -13.72 -0.70 -7.46
C TYR A 96 -14.13 -1.29 -8.81
N LEU A 97 -15.42 -1.48 -9.07
CA LEU A 97 -15.91 -1.97 -10.36
C LEU A 97 -15.49 -1.08 -11.53
N HIS A 98 -15.61 0.24 -11.39
CA HIS A 98 -15.13 1.15 -12.43
C HIS A 98 -13.62 1.09 -12.63
N TRP A 99 -12.85 0.87 -11.57
CA TRP A 99 -11.42 0.65 -11.72
C TRP A 99 -11.10 -0.66 -12.46
N ILE A 100 -11.90 -1.72 -12.29
CA ILE A 100 -11.79 -2.93 -13.11
C ILE A 100 -12.08 -2.61 -14.58
N GLU A 101 -13.12 -1.83 -14.89
CA GLU A 101 -13.40 -1.39 -16.28
C GLU A 101 -12.19 -0.67 -16.89
N ASP A 102 -11.55 0.24 -16.14
CA ASP A 102 -10.35 0.94 -16.61
C ASP A 102 -9.19 -0.03 -16.88
N LEU A 103 -8.97 -1.01 -16.00
CA LEU A 103 -7.91 -2.01 -16.16
C LEU A 103 -8.16 -2.90 -17.39
N LEU A 104 -9.40 -3.28 -17.64
CA LEU A 104 -9.79 -4.07 -18.81
C LEU A 104 -9.60 -3.25 -20.10
N SER A 105 -9.88 -1.94 -20.08
CA SER A 105 -9.68 -1.07 -21.24
C SER A 105 -8.21 -0.89 -21.65
N GLN A 106 -7.26 -1.22 -20.76
CA GLN A 106 -5.81 -1.14 -21.01
C GLN A 106 -5.24 -2.35 -21.75
N THR A 107 -6.08 -3.29 -22.16
CA THR A 107 -5.63 -4.54 -22.78
C THR A 107 -5.73 -4.46 -24.29
N ASN A 108 -4.63 -4.80 -24.96
CA ASN A 108 -4.60 -4.91 -26.40
C ASN A 108 -5.27 -6.24 -26.77
N TRP A 109 -6.56 -6.19 -27.10
CA TRP A 109 -7.29 -7.37 -27.62
C TRP A 109 -6.79 -7.84 -29.01
N SER A 110 -5.72 -7.22 -29.53
CA SER A 110 -5.20 -7.31 -30.89
C SER A 110 -4.50 -8.65 -31.23
N GLY A 111 -4.78 -9.72 -30.48
CA GLY A 111 -4.43 -11.10 -30.84
C GLY A 111 -5.52 -11.85 -31.59
N GLN A 112 -6.79 -11.40 -31.53
CA GLN A 112 -7.83 -11.90 -32.43
C GLN A 112 -7.78 -11.08 -33.71
N GLN A 113 -7.18 -11.66 -34.75
CA GLN A 113 -7.34 -11.14 -36.10
C GLN A 113 -8.84 -10.89 -36.33
N GLN A 114 -9.18 -9.63 -36.60
CA GLN A 114 -10.40 -9.28 -37.35
C GLN A 114 -10.29 -9.96 -38.71
N THR A 115 -10.60 -11.25 -38.73
CA THR A 115 -11.09 -11.90 -39.92
C THR A 115 -12.59 -11.71 -39.88
N ASP A 116 -13.11 -11.11 -40.94
CA ASP A 116 -14.52 -10.83 -41.13
C ASP A 116 -15.41 -12.00 -40.71
N GLN A 117 -16.16 -11.85 -39.60
CA GLN A 117 -17.51 -12.38 -39.38
C GLN A 117 -17.99 -12.17 -37.94
N LYS A 118 -19.05 -11.38 -37.79
CA LYS A 118 -19.91 -11.18 -36.59
C LYS A 118 -19.18 -10.70 -35.33
N SER A 119 -19.55 -9.51 -34.88
CA SER A 119 -19.29 -8.99 -33.54
C SER A 119 -19.82 -9.96 -32.47
N THR A 120 -19.05 -10.99 -32.13
CA THR A 120 -19.24 -11.72 -30.88
C THR A 120 -18.88 -10.75 -29.78
N GLU A 121 -19.88 -10.25 -29.06
CA GLU A 121 -19.69 -9.48 -27.83
C GLU A 121 -18.73 -10.28 -26.94
N VAL A 122 -17.54 -9.72 -26.72
CA VAL A 122 -16.54 -10.33 -25.83
C VAL A 122 -17.15 -10.36 -24.44
N THR A 123 -17.49 -11.55 -23.96
CA THR A 123 -18.10 -11.71 -22.65
C THR A 123 -16.99 -11.74 -21.60
N VAL A 124 -16.94 -10.71 -20.75
CA VAL A 124 -15.97 -10.61 -19.66
C VAL A 124 -16.32 -11.59 -18.55
N SER A 125 -15.32 -12.32 -18.05
CA SER A 125 -15.43 -13.30 -16.95
C SER A 125 -14.52 -12.92 -15.78
N GLY A 126 -15.12 -12.65 -14.63
CA GLY A 126 -14.45 -12.30 -13.38
C GLY A 126 -14.52 -13.40 -12.32
N ILE A 127 -13.69 -13.26 -11.29
CA ILE A 127 -13.75 -14.05 -10.05
C ILE A 127 -13.84 -13.08 -8.87
N ASP A 128 -14.85 -13.25 -8.01
CA ASP A 128 -15.01 -12.47 -6.77
C ASP A 128 -14.64 -13.35 -5.57
N VAL A 129 -13.49 -13.06 -4.95
CA VAL A 129 -12.94 -13.86 -3.83
C VAL A 129 -13.44 -13.33 -2.50
N GLY A 130 -14.22 -14.16 -1.79
CA GLY A 130 -14.85 -13.75 -0.54
C GLY A 130 -16.02 -12.80 -0.81
N THR A 131 -16.98 -13.25 -1.60
CA THR A 131 -18.12 -12.45 -2.08
C THR A 131 -19.03 -11.98 -0.93
N GLY A 132 -18.94 -12.62 0.24
CA GLY A 132 -19.74 -12.32 1.42
C GLY A 132 -21.21 -12.66 1.22
N ALA A 133 -22.01 -12.49 2.27
CA ALA A 133 -23.47 -12.69 2.18
C ALA A 133 -24.12 -11.77 1.14
N ASN A 134 -23.49 -10.62 0.88
CA ASN A 134 -24.03 -9.56 0.04
C ASN A 134 -23.84 -9.79 -1.47
N CYS A 135 -22.83 -10.55 -1.91
CA CYS A 135 -22.51 -10.77 -3.32
C CYS A 135 -22.44 -9.49 -4.18
N ILE A 136 -22.05 -8.36 -3.57
CA ILE A 136 -22.33 -7.03 -4.13
C ILE A 136 -21.61 -6.78 -5.44
N TYR A 137 -20.37 -7.26 -5.58
CA TYR A 137 -19.57 -7.01 -6.77
C TYR A 137 -20.09 -7.81 -7.97
N ALA A 138 -20.36 -9.10 -7.78
CA ALA A 138 -20.89 -9.95 -8.84
C ALA A 138 -22.28 -9.48 -9.30
N LEU A 139 -23.18 -9.14 -8.37
CA LEU A 139 -24.51 -8.61 -8.69
C LEU A 139 -24.43 -7.32 -9.51
N LEU A 140 -23.62 -6.35 -9.07
CA LEU A 140 -23.47 -5.09 -9.79
C LEU A 140 -22.84 -5.31 -11.16
N GLY A 141 -21.69 -6.01 -11.25
CA GLY A 141 -21.00 -6.24 -12.52
C GLY A 141 -21.82 -7.04 -13.53
N ALA A 142 -22.59 -8.04 -13.09
CA ALA A 142 -23.52 -8.77 -13.94
C ALA A 142 -24.67 -7.88 -14.41
N THR A 143 -25.19 -7.00 -13.55
CA THR A 143 -26.31 -6.11 -13.89
C THR A 143 -25.89 -5.02 -14.87
N THR A 144 -24.80 -4.31 -14.57
CA THR A 144 -24.35 -3.12 -15.30
C THR A 144 -23.51 -3.44 -16.53
N ASN A 145 -22.68 -4.49 -16.48
CA ASN A 145 -21.71 -4.79 -17.52
C ASN A 145 -21.91 -6.18 -18.16
N LYS A 146 -22.92 -6.96 -17.73
CA LYS A 146 -23.19 -8.32 -18.21
C LYS A 146 -21.99 -9.28 -18.04
N TRP A 147 -21.17 -9.04 -17.02
CA TRP A 147 -20.02 -9.88 -16.71
C TRP A 147 -20.45 -11.22 -16.13
N ASN A 148 -19.75 -12.28 -16.52
CA ASN A 148 -19.84 -13.58 -15.86
C ASN A 148 -18.96 -13.59 -14.61
N PHE A 149 -19.39 -14.27 -13.57
CA PHE A 149 -18.66 -14.38 -12.31
C PHE A 149 -18.61 -15.81 -11.79
N ILE A 150 -17.43 -16.19 -11.28
CA ILE A 150 -17.33 -17.18 -10.21
C ILE A 150 -17.16 -16.40 -8.91
N ALA A 151 -18.14 -16.48 -8.01
CA ALA A 151 -18.08 -15.80 -6.72
C ALA A 151 -17.88 -16.83 -5.61
N THR A 152 -16.84 -16.66 -4.78
CA THR A 152 -16.41 -17.68 -3.82
C THR A 152 -16.69 -17.24 -2.39
N GLU A 153 -17.07 -18.19 -1.54
CA GLU A 153 -17.33 -17.93 -0.12
C GLU A 153 -17.00 -19.16 0.74
N ILE A 154 -16.34 -18.92 1.88
CA ILE A 154 -15.93 -19.97 2.82
C ILE A 154 -16.96 -20.17 3.94
N ASN A 155 -17.66 -19.11 4.34
CA ASN A 155 -18.69 -19.16 5.37
C ASN A 155 -19.99 -19.73 4.81
N SER A 156 -20.53 -20.77 5.47
CA SER A 156 -21.74 -21.47 5.00
C SER A 156 -22.95 -20.56 4.86
N ASP A 157 -23.22 -19.70 5.86
CA ASP A 157 -24.42 -18.87 5.85
C ASP A 157 -24.29 -17.75 4.82
N SER A 158 -23.09 -17.16 4.69
CA SER A 158 -22.80 -16.16 3.66
C SER A 158 -22.93 -16.75 2.26
N TYR A 159 -22.49 -18.00 2.05
CA TYR A 159 -22.67 -18.73 0.80
C TYR A 159 -24.16 -18.88 0.42
N GLU A 160 -25.01 -19.33 1.36
CA GLU A 160 -26.44 -19.47 1.09
C GLU A 160 -27.12 -18.11 0.84
N CYS A 161 -26.75 -17.07 1.61
CA CYS A 161 -27.27 -15.71 1.40
C CYS A 161 -26.87 -15.15 0.03
N ALA A 162 -25.62 -15.34 -0.39
CA ALA A 162 -25.15 -14.90 -1.70
C ALA A 162 -25.92 -15.61 -2.82
N LYS A 163 -26.14 -16.91 -2.69
CA LYS A 163 -26.92 -17.71 -3.65
C LYS A 163 -28.36 -17.23 -3.76
N GLU A 164 -29.02 -16.95 -2.63
CA GLU A 164 -30.38 -16.39 -2.61
C GLU A 164 -30.42 -15.00 -3.27
N ASN A 165 -29.43 -14.15 -2.98
CA ASN A 165 -29.33 -12.83 -3.59
C ASN A 165 -29.18 -12.91 -5.13
N VAL A 166 -28.42 -13.88 -5.65
CA VAL A 166 -28.34 -14.12 -7.10
C VAL A 166 -29.68 -14.61 -7.65
N ALA A 167 -30.31 -15.59 -7.00
CA ALA A 167 -31.54 -16.21 -7.48
C ALA A 167 -32.73 -15.24 -7.55
N ARG A 168 -32.89 -14.39 -6.53
CA ARG A 168 -33.98 -13.39 -6.51
C ARG A 168 -33.87 -12.36 -7.63
N ASN A 169 -32.68 -12.18 -8.21
CA ASN A 169 -32.43 -11.30 -9.35
C ASN A 169 -32.34 -12.03 -10.69
N GLN A 170 -32.52 -13.36 -10.73
CA GLN A 170 -32.44 -14.19 -11.94
C GLN A 170 -31.08 -14.06 -12.66
N LEU A 171 -29.99 -14.00 -11.89
CA LEU A 171 -28.63 -13.79 -12.38
C LEU A 171 -27.77 -15.07 -12.37
N GLU A 172 -28.36 -16.24 -12.16
CA GLU A 172 -27.64 -17.53 -12.06
C GLU A 172 -26.91 -17.91 -13.36
N THR A 173 -27.38 -17.42 -14.51
CA THR A 173 -26.69 -17.65 -15.79
C THR A 173 -25.40 -16.85 -15.92
N LEU A 174 -25.27 -15.76 -15.15
CA LEU A 174 -24.08 -14.91 -15.14
C LEU A 174 -23.22 -15.16 -13.90
N ILE A 175 -23.80 -15.56 -12.77
CA ILE A 175 -23.09 -15.65 -11.49
C ILE A 175 -23.18 -17.08 -10.94
N SER A 176 -22.04 -17.75 -10.88
CA SER A 176 -21.88 -19.05 -10.19
C SER A 176 -21.29 -18.85 -8.80
N ILE A 177 -22.07 -19.10 -7.75
CA ILE A 177 -21.56 -19.11 -6.37
C ILE A 177 -20.87 -20.45 -6.08
N LYS A 178 -19.62 -20.43 -5.64
CA LYS A 178 -18.86 -21.62 -5.21
C LYS A 178 -18.47 -21.55 -3.74
N ARG A 179 -18.76 -22.62 -3.01
CA ARG A 179 -18.34 -22.76 -1.61
C ARG A 179 -16.91 -23.28 -1.55
N THR A 180 -16.04 -22.57 -0.83
CA THR A 180 -14.67 -23.03 -0.54
C THR A 180 -14.58 -23.61 0.87
N ARG A 181 -13.58 -24.45 1.11
CA ARG A 181 -13.36 -25.13 2.40
C ARG A 181 -11.93 -24.95 2.92
N SER A 182 -11.04 -24.40 2.11
CA SER A 182 -9.65 -24.12 2.49
C SER A 182 -9.27 -22.66 2.22
N ASN A 183 -8.06 -22.29 2.63
CA ASN A 183 -7.48 -20.98 2.33
C ASN A 183 -6.89 -20.88 0.92
N LYS A 184 -7.19 -21.84 0.03
CA LYS A 184 -6.83 -21.78 -1.39
C LYS A 184 -7.84 -20.91 -2.13
N LEU A 185 -7.50 -19.65 -2.34
CA LEU A 185 -8.41 -18.60 -2.78
C LEU A 185 -8.88 -18.77 -4.23
N LEU A 186 -8.02 -19.30 -5.09
CA LEU A 186 -8.26 -19.49 -6.52
C LEU A 186 -8.08 -20.94 -6.96
N LEU A 187 -7.08 -21.65 -6.44
CA LEU A 187 -6.77 -23.02 -6.88
C LEU A 187 -7.89 -24.01 -6.59
N GLU A 188 -8.50 -23.96 -5.41
CA GLU A 188 -9.65 -24.81 -5.05
C GLU A 188 -10.88 -24.50 -5.93
N PRO A 189 -11.39 -23.25 -6.02
CA PRO A 189 -12.61 -22.98 -6.80
C PRO A 189 -12.43 -23.14 -8.32
N LEU A 190 -11.19 -23.13 -8.83
CA LEU A 190 -10.88 -23.32 -10.25
C LEU A 190 -10.44 -24.75 -10.61
N GLN A 191 -10.44 -25.68 -9.65
CA GLN A 191 -10.05 -27.08 -9.91
C GLN A 191 -10.99 -27.78 -10.89
N ASP A 192 -12.29 -27.43 -10.83
CA ASP A 192 -13.34 -28.01 -11.68
C ASP A 192 -13.56 -27.19 -12.97
N GLU A 193 -12.83 -26.09 -13.14
CA GLU A 193 -12.86 -25.29 -14.35
C GLU A 193 -11.84 -25.82 -15.36
N PRO A 194 -12.19 -25.90 -16.66
CA PRO A 194 -11.25 -26.35 -17.69
C PRO A 194 -9.93 -25.53 -17.64
N PRO A 195 -8.75 -26.18 -17.69
CA PRO A 195 -7.46 -25.48 -17.59
C PRO A 195 -7.27 -24.34 -18.60
N GLU A 196 -7.86 -24.50 -19.79
CA GLU A 196 -7.86 -23.55 -20.89
C GLU A 196 -8.83 -22.37 -20.68
N ARG A 197 -9.82 -22.49 -19.79
CA ARG A 197 -10.74 -21.40 -19.47
C ARG A 197 -9.95 -20.24 -18.88
N LYS A 198 -10.00 -19.10 -19.59
CA LYS A 198 -9.38 -17.83 -19.19
C LYS A 198 -10.39 -16.96 -18.44
N PHE A 199 -9.86 -16.12 -17.57
CA PHE A 199 -10.61 -15.10 -16.84
C PHE A 199 -9.95 -13.74 -17.06
N ASP A 200 -10.77 -12.70 -17.09
CA ASP A 200 -10.33 -11.34 -17.34
C ASP A 200 -9.83 -10.67 -16.06
N PHE A 201 -10.46 -10.98 -14.92
CA PHE A 201 -10.01 -10.46 -13.65
C PHE A 201 -10.36 -11.34 -12.45
N VAL A 202 -9.61 -11.14 -11.37
CA VAL A 202 -9.97 -11.48 -9.99
C VAL A 202 -10.14 -10.18 -9.23
N MET A 203 -11.18 -10.09 -8.40
CA MET A 203 -11.34 -9.04 -7.42
C MET A 203 -11.52 -9.62 -6.02
N CYS A 204 -11.02 -8.88 -5.03
CA CYS A 204 -11.11 -9.28 -3.64
C CYS A 204 -11.22 -8.05 -2.73
N ASN A 205 -12.10 -8.12 -1.74
CA ASN A 205 -12.12 -7.22 -0.59
C ASN A 205 -11.78 -8.04 0.68
N PRO A 206 -10.50 -8.11 1.07
CA PRO A 206 -10.05 -9.08 2.06
C PRO A 206 -10.46 -8.70 3.48
N PRO A 207 -10.48 -9.66 4.42
CA PRO A 207 -10.49 -9.36 5.85
C PRO A 207 -9.28 -8.49 6.22
N PHE A 208 -9.52 -7.33 6.83
CA PHE A 208 -8.50 -6.30 7.02
C PHE A 208 -7.66 -6.42 8.29
N PHE A 209 -8.15 -7.15 9.28
CA PHE A 209 -7.61 -7.13 10.64
C PHE A 209 -6.86 -8.42 10.99
N ASP A 210 -5.84 -8.31 11.84
CA ASP A 210 -5.11 -9.46 12.35
C ASP A 210 -5.92 -10.21 13.43
N ASN A 211 -6.77 -9.48 14.17
CA ASN A 211 -7.63 -9.98 15.22
C ASN A 211 -8.82 -9.02 15.46
N ILE A 212 -9.83 -9.49 16.19
CA ILE A 212 -11.08 -8.74 16.41
C ILE A 212 -10.86 -7.46 17.23
N ASN A 213 -9.88 -7.44 18.15
CA ASN A 213 -9.58 -6.27 18.97
C ASN A 213 -9.11 -5.08 18.14
N GLU A 214 -8.47 -5.32 17.00
CA GLU A 214 -8.07 -4.26 16.07
C GLU A 214 -9.29 -3.65 15.36
N ALA A 215 -10.33 -4.45 15.11
CA ALA A 215 -11.54 -4.02 14.42
C ALA A 215 -12.44 -3.12 15.27
N ASP A 216 -12.42 -3.30 16.59
CA ASP A 216 -13.22 -2.53 17.57
C ASP A 216 -12.64 -1.13 17.90
N THR A 217 -11.55 -0.72 17.24
CA THR A 217 -10.87 0.55 17.56
C THR A 217 -11.50 1.80 16.95
N ASN A 218 -12.56 1.67 16.14
CA ASN A 218 -13.18 2.79 15.42
C ASN A 218 -14.66 3.01 15.86
N PRO A 219 -14.93 3.95 16.78
CA PRO A 219 -16.25 4.12 17.39
C PRO A 219 -17.35 4.60 16.42
N ASP A 220 -16.96 5.24 15.31
CA ASP A 220 -17.88 5.88 14.35
C ASP A 220 -18.40 4.92 13.26
N SER A 221 -17.97 3.65 13.28
CA SER A 221 -18.43 2.63 12.34
C SER A 221 -18.90 1.40 13.11
N SER A 222 -20.20 1.11 13.08
CA SER A 222 -20.76 -0.17 13.53
C SER A 222 -20.20 -1.28 12.64
N CYS A 223 -19.07 -1.87 13.05
CA CYS A 223 -18.40 -2.92 12.28
C CYS A 223 -19.15 -4.24 12.45
N MET A 224 -20.27 -4.39 11.75
CA MET A 224 -21.11 -5.58 11.79
C MET A 224 -20.66 -6.63 10.77
N GLY A 225 -19.41 -7.08 10.83
CA GLY A 225 -18.95 -8.22 10.03
C GLY A 225 -18.89 -9.49 10.87
N SER A 226 -19.01 -10.65 10.22
CA SER A 226 -18.62 -11.90 10.88
C SER A 226 -17.10 -11.93 11.07
N ALA A 227 -16.61 -12.71 12.05
CA ALA A 227 -15.18 -12.80 12.33
C ALA A 227 -14.34 -13.14 11.08
N ASN A 228 -14.85 -14.01 10.20
CA ASN A 228 -14.17 -14.41 8.97
C ASN A 228 -14.17 -13.30 7.89
N GLU A 229 -15.12 -12.37 7.90
CA GLU A 229 -15.15 -11.21 6.98
C GLU A 229 -14.21 -10.09 7.44
N MET A 230 -13.81 -10.11 8.72
CA MET A 230 -13.05 -9.03 9.34
C MET A 230 -11.61 -9.41 9.62
N VAL A 231 -11.36 -10.66 10.00
CA VAL A 231 -10.09 -11.13 10.57
C VAL A 231 -9.49 -12.25 9.75
N PHE A 232 -8.17 -12.20 9.57
CA PHE A 232 -7.38 -13.30 9.04
C PHE A 232 -6.04 -13.39 9.78
N PRO A 233 -5.48 -14.59 10.03
CA PRO A 233 -4.17 -14.71 10.63
C PRO A 233 -3.09 -14.02 9.78
N GLY A 234 -2.46 -12.96 10.31
CA GLY A 234 -1.53 -12.09 9.58
C GLY A 234 -2.20 -11.04 8.67
N GLY A 235 -3.53 -10.91 8.79
CA GLY A 235 -4.35 -9.84 8.26
C GLY A 235 -4.37 -9.78 6.75
N GLU A 236 -4.70 -8.60 6.22
CA GLU A 236 -4.78 -8.36 4.78
C GLU A 236 -3.46 -8.66 4.06
N VAL A 237 -2.31 -8.53 4.72
CA VAL A 237 -1.00 -8.79 4.10
C VAL A 237 -0.82 -10.28 3.84
N ALA A 238 -1.13 -11.13 4.82
CA ALA A 238 -1.07 -12.58 4.64
C ALA A 238 -2.12 -13.07 3.65
N PHE A 239 -3.36 -12.56 3.75
CA PHE A 239 -4.45 -12.93 2.84
C PHE A 239 -4.12 -12.60 1.38
N ILE A 240 -3.73 -11.36 1.09
CA ILE A 240 -3.36 -10.95 -0.26
C ILE A 240 -2.04 -11.61 -0.68
N GLY A 241 -1.13 -11.89 0.26
CA GLY A 241 0.09 -12.67 -0.01
C GLY A 241 -0.19 -14.08 -0.54
N ASN A 242 -1.22 -14.75 -0.01
CA ASN A 242 -1.69 -16.04 -0.54
C ASN A 242 -2.24 -15.88 -1.96
N LEU A 243 -3.05 -14.83 -2.20
CA LEU A 243 -3.57 -14.52 -3.54
C LEU A 243 -2.44 -14.29 -4.56
N ILE A 244 -1.39 -13.56 -4.16
CA ILE A 244 -0.18 -13.34 -4.98
C ILE A 244 0.53 -14.66 -5.26
N THR A 245 0.67 -15.53 -4.25
CA THR A 245 1.32 -16.84 -4.42
C THR A 245 0.53 -17.74 -5.38
N GLU A 246 -0.80 -17.76 -5.29
CA GLU A 246 -1.64 -18.51 -6.22
C GLU A 246 -1.63 -17.93 -7.64
N SER A 247 -1.52 -16.61 -7.76
CA SER A 247 -1.41 -15.95 -9.05
C SER A 247 -0.15 -16.36 -9.83
N GLU A 248 0.95 -16.68 -9.15
CA GLU A 248 2.19 -17.16 -9.77
C GLU A 248 2.00 -18.54 -10.44
N MET A 249 1.13 -19.38 -9.90
CA MET A 249 0.78 -20.68 -10.48
C MET A 249 -0.22 -20.54 -11.64
N LEU A 250 -1.15 -19.59 -11.54
CA LEU A 250 -2.19 -19.39 -12.55
C LEU A 250 -1.73 -18.54 -13.73
N GLN A 251 -0.78 -17.63 -13.53
CA GLN A 251 -0.18 -16.75 -14.54
C GLN A 251 -1.23 -16.17 -15.52
N ASN A 252 -1.06 -16.43 -16.83
CA ASN A 252 -1.91 -15.96 -17.91
C ASN A 252 -3.25 -16.71 -18.02
N ARG A 253 -3.63 -17.54 -17.05
CA ARG A 253 -5.01 -18.02 -16.94
C ARG A 253 -5.96 -16.90 -16.53
N ILE A 254 -5.44 -15.90 -15.81
CA ILE A 254 -6.20 -14.74 -15.37
C ILE A 254 -5.43 -13.50 -15.81
N LEU A 255 -6.09 -12.60 -16.53
CA LEU A 255 -5.46 -11.41 -17.06
C LEU A 255 -5.09 -10.42 -15.95
N TRP A 256 -6.04 -10.01 -15.12
CA TRP A 256 -5.79 -9.12 -13.99
C TRP A 256 -6.06 -9.77 -12.65
N PHE A 257 -5.09 -9.72 -11.75
CA PHE A 257 -5.32 -10.04 -10.33
C PHE A 257 -5.44 -8.73 -9.57
N THR A 258 -6.52 -8.56 -8.78
CA THR A 258 -6.75 -7.31 -8.04
C THR A 258 -7.21 -7.58 -6.60
N SER A 259 -6.86 -6.66 -5.69
CA SER A 259 -7.38 -6.64 -4.33
C SER A 259 -7.55 -5.21 -3.82
N MET A 260 -8.56 -5.00 -2.97
CA MET A 260 -8.63 -3.83 -2.11
C MET A 260 -7.64 -3.99 -0.95
N VAL A 261 -7.11 -2.87 -0.46
CA VAL A 261 -6.18 -2.79 0.66
C VAL A 261 -6.68 -1.75 1.64
N GLY A 262 -6.80 -2.15 2.90
CA GLY A 262 -7.29 -1.37 4.03
C GLY A 262 -6.29 -0.34 4.53
N LYS A 263 -4.99 -0.71 4.59
CA LYS A 263 -3.93 0.14 5.13
C LYS A 263 -2.83 0.42 4.10
N LYS A 264 -2.38 1.68 4.04
CA LYS A 264 -1.25 2.08 3.18
C LYS A 264 0.07 1.37 3.51
N SER A 265 0.27 0.97 4.77
CA SER A 265 1.44 0.18 5.20
C SER A 265 1.42 -1.22 4.58
N SER A 266 0.25 -1.86 4.53
CA SER A 266 0.03 -3.16 3.87
C SER A 266 0.33 -3.08 2.38
N LEU A 267 -0.17 -2.04 1.69
CA LEU A 267 0.10 -1.81 0.27
C LEU A 267 1.61 -1.83 -0.04
N ARG A 268 2.44 -1.19 0.80
CA ARG A 268 3.90 -1.16 0.59
C ARG A 268 4.54 -2.54 0.69
N LYS A 269 4.09 -3.37 1.64
CA LYS A 269 4.59 -4.75 1.82
C LYS A 269 4.20 -5.61 0.62
N LEU A 270 2.96 -5.50 0.16
CA LEU A 270 2.44 -6.25 -1.00
C LEU A 270 3.15 -5.86 -2.29
N LEU A 271 3.43 -4.57 -2.50
CA LEU A 271 4.25 -4.11 -3.63
C LEU A 271 5.69 -4.63 -3.57
N ALA A 272 6.24 -4.90 -2.38
CA ALA A 272 7.55 -5.54 -2.26
C ALA A 272 7.47 -7.03 -2.65
N LEU A 273 6.44 -7.73 -2.19
CA LEU A 273 6.20 -9.13 -2.56
C LEU A 273 5.98 -9.30 -4.07
N LEU A 274 5.21 -8.43 -4.71
CA LEU A 274 5.03 -8.45 -6.18
C LEU A 274 6.36 -8.28 -6.94
N ARG A 275 7.26 -7.42 -6.44
CA ARG A 275 8.60 -7.26 -7.04
C ARG A 275 9.45 -8.51 -6.86
N GLU A 276 9.41 -9.12 -5.68
CA GLU A 276 10.11 -10.38 -5.40
C GLU A 276 9.65 -11.49 -6.34
N LYS A 277 8.34 -11.56 -6.58
CA LYS A 277 7.69 -12.50 -7.52
C LYS A 277 7.85 -12.14 -8.99
N LYS A 278 8.60 -11.07 -9.32
CA LYS A 278 8.90 -10.62 -10.69
C LYS A 278 7.65 -10.50 -11.58
N VAL A 279 6.53 -10.02 -11.03
CA VAL A 279 5.32 -9.76 -11.82
C VAL A 279 5.62 -8.70 -12.88
N LYS A 280 5.04 -8.85 -14.08
CA LYS A 280 5.41 -8.02 -15.23
C LYS A 280 4.92 -6.58 -15.08
N SER A 281 3.67 -6.43 -14.65
CA SER A 281 3.05 -5.11 -14.51
C SER A 281 2.23 -5.03 -13.23
N THR A 282 2.21 -3.83 -12.65
CA THR A 282 1.46 -3.51 -11.43
C THR A 282 0.79 -2.15 -11.59
N ARG A 283 -0.45 -2.05 -11.12
CA ARG A 283 -1.24 -0.83 -11.06
C ARG A 283 -1.75 -0.65 -9.63
N THR A 284 -1.97 0.59 -9.22
CA THR A 284 -2.58 0.90 -7.91
C THR A 284 -3.48 2.10 -8.04
N THR A 285 -4.49 2.18 -7.19
CA THR A 285 -5.37 3.35 -7.10
C THR A 285 -5.71 3.67 -5.65
N GLU A 286 -6.42 4.78 -5.44
CA GLU A 286 -6.99 5.17 -4.16
C GLU A 286 -8.52 5.25 -4.30
N PHE A 287 -9.22 4.58 -3.40
CA PHE A 287 -10.67 4.68 -3.30
C PHE A 287 -11.01 5.58 -2.12
N PHE A 288 -11.77 6.65 -2.40
CA PHE A 288 -12.24 7.57 -1.38
C PHE A 288 -13.75 7.42 -1.19
N GLN A 289 -14.14 7.34 0.07
CA GLN A 289 -15.54 7.35 0.48
C GLN A 289 -15.66 8.23 1.73
N GLY A 290 -16.02 9.50 1.51
CA GLY A 290 -16.08 10.48 2.59
C GLY A 290 -14.75 10.61 3.32
N ARG A 291 -14.69 10.19 4.59
CA ARG A 291 -13.48 10.21 5.41
C ARG A 291 -12.60 8.96 5.25
N THR A 292 -13.16 7.89 4.72
CA THR A 292 -12.48 6.59 4.65
C THR A 292 -11.72 6.47 3.34
N LYS A 293 -10.43 6.16 3.47
CA LYS A 293 -9.54 5.90 2.34
C LYS A 293 -9.20 4.42 2.28
N ARG A 294 -9.25 3.86 1.08
CA ARG A 294 -8.78 2.52 0.75
C ARG A 294 -7.86 2.61 -0.47
N TRP A 295 -7.11 1.55 -0.73
CA TRP A 295 -6.24 1.45 -1.90
C TRP A 295 -6.65 0.24 -2.74
N GLY A 296 -6.44 0.32 -4.05
CA GLY A 296 -6.49 -0.83 -4.94
C GLY A 296 -5.08 -1.23 -5.33
N ILE A 297 -4.81 -2.53 -5.41
CA ILE A 297 -3.60 -3.11 -5.99
C ILE A 297 -4.01 -4.08 -7.09
N ALA A 298 -3.35 -3.99 -8.25
CA ALA A 298 -3.59 -4.87 -9.39
C ALA A 298 -2.26 -5.29 -10.00
N TRP A 299 -2.17 -6.54 -10.45
CA TRP A 299 -0.98 -7.07 -11.11
C TRP A 299 -1.36 -8.06 -12.20
N THR A 300 -0.44 -8.25 -13.15
CA THR A 300 -0.62 -9.17 -14.27
C THR A 300 0.71 -9.82 -14.66
N PHE A 301 0.60 -11.05 -15.18
CA PHE A 301 1.70 -11.78 -15.84
C PHE A 301 1.63 -11.68 -17.37
N SER A 302 0.57 -11.07 -17.91
CA SER A 302 0.42 -10.85 -19.35
C SER A 302 1.33 -9.71 -19.80
N THR A 303 1.83 -9.82 -21.04
CA THR A 303 2.54 -8.76 -21.77
C THR A 303 1.60 -7.92 -22.62
N ASP A 304 0.34 -8.32 -22.75
CA ASP A 304 -0.63 -7.74 -23.69
C ASP A 304 -1.34 -6.52 -23.09
N VAL A 305 -0.95 -6.13 -21.88
CA VAL A 305 -1.41 -4.91 -21.22
C VAL A 305 -0.49 -3.77 -21.63
N MET A 306 -1.08 -2.66 -22.08
CA MET A 306 -0.33 -1.45 -22.42
C MET A 306 0.47 -0.98 -21.22
N ASP A 307 1.78 -0.76 -21.43
CA ASP A 307 2.62 -0.16 -20.42
C ASP A 307 2.35 1.35 -20.38
N ASP A 308 1.51 1.77 -19.44
CA ASP A 308 1.29 3.19 -19.20
C ASP A 308 2.41 3.74 -18.31
N SER A 309 3.41 4.34 -18.94
CA SER A 309 4.51 5.03 -18.28
C SER A 309 4.06 6.18 -17.35
N PHE A 310 2.82 6.65 -17.47
CA PHE A 310 2.24 7.68 -16.61
C PHE A 310 1.50 7.13 -15.39
N THR A 311 1.18 5.82 -15.36
CA THR A 311 0.51 5.24 -14.20
C THR A 311 1.45 5.26 -12.99
N LYS A 312 1.18 6.19 -12.06
CA LYS A 312 1.87 6.26 -10.77
C LYS A 312 1.44 5.09 -9.90
N VAL A 313 2.29 4.08 -9.79
CA VAL A 313 2.15 3.05 -8.76
C VAL A 313 2.42 3.68 -7.40
N LEU A 314 1.36 3.93 -6.64
CA LEU A 314 1.37 4.46 -5.30
C LEU A 314 2.21 3.56 -4.40
N GLY A 315 3.14 4.15 -3.65
CA GLY A 315 4.03 3.35 -2.79
C GLY A 315 5.23 2.75 -3.52
N LYS A 316 5.38 2.91 -4.85
CA LYS A 316 6.73 3.00 -5.42
C LYS A 316 7.39 4.22 -4.76
N ARG A 317 8.35 3.98 -3.86
CA ARG A 317 9.35 5.03 -3.62
C ARG A 317 9.94 5.32 -5.00
N LYS A 318 10.13 6.60 -5.37
CA LYS A 318 11.14 6.91 -6.39
C LYS A 318 12.40 6.21 -5.89
N GLU A 319 12.79 5.10 -6.52
CA GLU A 319 14.01 4.37 -6.16
C GLU A 319 15.20 5.34 -6.30
N ALA A 320 15.10 6.29 -7.24
CA ALA A 320 15.96 7.47 -7.40
C ALA A 320 16.07 8.41 -6.17
N HIS A 321 15.22 8.25 -5.15
CA HIS A 321 15.30 8.97 -3.86
C HIS A 321 15.46 8.02 -2.66
N ARG A 322 15.77 6.74 -2.86
CA ARG A 322 16.36 5.96 -1.77
C ARG A 322 17.76 6.55 -1.54
N ARG A 323 17.87 7.48 -0.59
CA ARG A 323 19.12 8.09 -0.08
C ARG A 323 20.27 7.09 -0.25
N GLN A 324 21.11 7.31 -1.25
CA GLN A 324 22.29 6.48 -1.52
C GLN A 324 23.48 7.03 -0.73
N GLU A 325 23.46 8.35 -0.54
CA GLU A 325 24.41 9.11 0.22
C GLU A 325 23.71 10.08 1.17
N LEU A 326 24.38 10.43 2.26
CA LEU A 326 24.06 11.53 3.15
C LEU A 326 25.27 12.45 3.18
N SER A 327 25.13 13.69 2.73
CA SER A 327 26.12 14.75 3.02
C SER A 327 25.63 15.63 4.17
N PHE A 328 26.56 16.03 5.04
CA PHE A 328 26.35 17.11 6.01
C PHE A 328 27.63 17.88 6.30
N GLN A 329 27.46 19.15 6.67
CA GLN A 329 28.56 20.06 6.99
C GLN A 329 28.84 20.10 8.49
N VAL A 330 30.12 20.11 8.85
CA VAL A 330 30.62 20.34 10.20
C VAL A 330 31.35 21.69 10.20
N PRO A 331 30.93 22.66 11.03
CA PRO A 331 31.51 24.01 11.00
C PRO A 331 32.97 23.99 11.45
N VAL A 332 33.77 24.94 10.92
CA VAL A 332 35.11 25.21 11.43
C VAL A 332 35.01 25.84 12.82
N LYS A 333 35.95 25.50 13.70
CA LYS A 333 36.06 26.10 15.02
C LYS A 333 36.38 27.59 14.91
N SER A 334 35.43 28.45 15.29
CA SER A 334 35.57 29.91 15.32
C SER A 334 35.01 30.50 16.62
N GLU A 335 35.18 31.81 16.83
CA GLU A 335 34.58 32.52 17.98
C GLU A 335 33.04 32.40 18.00
N GLU A 336 32.41 32.39 16.83
CA GLU A 336 30.95 32.26 16.66
C GLU A 336 30.49 30.79 16.68
N ALA A 337 31.36 29.87 16.26
CA ALA A 337 31.11 28.43 16.22
C ALA A 337 32.11 27.67 17.11
N ALA A 338 32.07 27.95 18.43
CA ALA A 338 32.95 27.30 19.41
C ALA A 338 32.88 25.76 19.43
N ASN A 339 31.83 25.17 18.84
CA ASN A 339 31.62 23.72 18.71
C ASN A 339 32.05 23.14 17.34
N GLY A 340 32.71 23.93 16.49
CA GLY A 340 33.28 23.46 15.23
C GLY A 340 34.50 22.54 15.42
N CYS A 341 35.02 22.00 14.31
CA CYS A 341 36.27 21.23 14.27
C CYS A 341 37.41 22.11 13.74
N ALA A 342 38.64 21.86 14.18
CA ALA A 342 39.84 22.53 13.66
C ALA A 342 40.49 21.77 12.50
N SER A 343 40.25 20.46 12.38
CA SER A 343 40.79 19.61 11.31
C SER A 343 39.88 18.42 10.99
N ILE A 344 40.19 17.72 9.90
CA ILE A 344 39.53 16.46 9.51
C ILE A 344 39.71 15.41 10.62
N GLU A 345 40.86 15.37 11.29
CA GLU A 345 41.11 14.44 12.41
C GLU A 345 40.16 14.70 13.58
N GLU A 346 39.81 15.95 13.87
CA GLU A 346 38.82 16.25 14.91
C GLU A 346 37.40 15.79 14.49
N VAL A 347 37.06 15.89 13.21
CA VAL A 347 35.80 15.33 12.67
C VAL A 347 35.81 13.80 12.82
N LEU A 348 36.90 13.15 12.42
CA LEU A 348 37.07 11.70 12.55
C LEU A 348 37.01 11.25 14.02
N GLN A 349 37.57 12.01 14.96
CA GLN A 349 37.49 11.71 16.38
C GLN A 349 36.06 11.75 16.92
N ARG A 350 35.20 12.66 16.41
CA ARG A 350 33.77 12.69 16.79
C ARG A 350 33.04 11.46 16.27
N ILE A 351 33.32 11.08 15.02
CA ILE A 351 32.78 9.88 14.37
C ILE A 351 33.20 8.63 15.14
N ARG A 352 34.50 8.48 15.45
CA ARG A 352 35.03 7.40 16.29
C ARG A 352 34.37 7.36 17.67
N GLY A 353 34.21 8.52 18.32
CA GLY A 353 33.55 8.60 19.63
C GLY A 353 32.09 8.14 19.61
N PHE A 354 31.36 8.35 18.51
CA PHE A 354 30.02 7.79 18.32
C PHE A 354 30.03 6.28 18.10
N VAL A 355 30.95 5.79 17.27
CA VAL A 355 31.10 4.36 16.98
C VAL A 355 31.52 3.58 18.23
N GLU A 356 32.54 4.05 18.96
CA GLU A 356 33.02 3.42 20.20
C GLU A 356 31.96 3.36 21.32
N ALA A 357 30.97 4.26 21.29
CA ALA A 357 29.87 4.25 22.25
C ALA A 357 28.84 3.15 21.98
N LYS A 358 28.96 2.42 20.86
CA LYS A 358 28.02 1.39 20.42
C LYS A 358 28.74 0.09 20.07
N VAL A 359 28.51 -0.95 20.85
CA VAL A 359 29.18 -2.26 20.71
C VAL A 359 28.90 -2.90 19.35
N GLU A 360 27.76 -2.58 18.74
CA GLU A 360 27.36 -3.09 17.43
C GLU A 360 28.02 -2.40 16.23
N LEU A 361 28.79 -1.32 16.43
CA LEU A 361 29.41 -0.56 15.35
C LEU A 361 30.92 -0.76 15.30
N GLN A 362 31.45 -0.79 14.08
CA GLN A 362 32.88 -0.81 13.83
C GLN A 362 33.23 0.21 12.75
N LEU A 363 34.35 0.91 12.95
CA LEU A 363 34.93 1.82 11.97
C LEU A 363 36.35 1.36 11.65
N SER A 364 36.63 1.05 10.39
CA SER A 364 37.98 0.77 9.89
C SER A 364 38.41 1.89 8.95
N THR A 365 39.66 2.34 9.09
CA THR A 365 40.28 3.25 8.13
C THR A 365 40.87 2.42 7.01
N ASP A 366 40.36 2.57 5.78
CA ASP A 366 41.02 1.98 4.61
C ASP A 366 42.20 2.88 4.24
N THR A 367 43.41 2.42 4.52
CA THR A 367 44.67 3.05 4.06
C THR A 367 44.99 2.73 2.59
N THR A 368 44.08 2.09 1.86
CA THR A 368 44.30 1.50 0.54
C THR A 368 44.06 2.45 -0.64
N ALA A 369 43.58 3.67 -0.43
CA ALA A 369 43.31 4.63 -1.51
C ALA A 369 44.52 5.50 -1.94
N GLN A 370 45.75 5.15 -1.55
CA GLN A 370 46.96 5.86 -2.02
C GLN A 370 47.71 5.16 -3.18
N GLN A 371 47.17 4.08 -3.78
CA GLN A 371 47.92 3.34 -4.82
C GLN A 371 47.19 2.97 -6.12
N GLU A 372 45.92 3.35 -6.37
CA GLU A 372 45.25 2.94 -7.63
C GLU A 372 44.92 4.03 -8.66
N ASP A 373 45.14 5.32 -8.39
CA ASP A 373 44.91 6.39 -9.40
C ASP A 373 46.21 7.10 -9.85
N GLN A 374 47.28 6.32 -10.12
CA GLN A 374 48.40 6.80 -10.94
C GLN A 374 48.45 6.05 -12.28
N LYS A 375 47.45 6.27 -13.14
CA LYS A 375 47.66 6.22 -14.58
C LYS A 375 46.83 7.30 -15.29
N GLU A 376 47.59 8.24 -15.85
CA GLU A 376 47.25 9.12 -16.97
C GLU A 376 46.22 10.21 -16.69
N ASP A 377 46.70 11.37 -16.20
CA ASP A 377 46.62 12.63 -16.96
C ASP A 377 47.51 13.71 -16.29
N GLU A 378 48.44 14.26 -17.09
CA GLU A 378 49.31 15.39 -16.74
C GLU A 378 48.49 16.69 -16.67
N TYR A 379 48.13 17.13 -15.47
CA TYR A 379 47.84 18.53 -15.17
C TYR A 379 48.39 18.91 -13.79
N GLU A 380 48.89 20.14 -13.71
CA GLU A 380 49.71 20.73 -12.66
C GLU A 380 49.19 20.49 -11.22
N THR A 381 50.09 20.05 -10.36
CA THR A 381 49.90 19.88 -8.91
C THR A 381 49.71 21.22 -8.21
N GLU A 382 48.49 21.48 -7.69
CA GLU A 382 48.26 22.38 -6.57
C GLU A 382 47.96 21.56 -5.29
N GLU A 383 48.79 21.79 -4.28
CA GLU A 383 48.75 21.42 -2.86
C GLU A 383 47.59 20.55 -2.31
N GLY A 384 47.93 19.32 -1.90
CA GLY A 384 47.42 18.66 -0.68
C GLY A 384 45.93 18.25 -0.63
N GLN A 385 45.58 17.09 -1.18
CA GLN A 385 44.26 16.46 -1.00
C GLN A 385 43.96 16.16 0.49
N ASN A 386 43.20 17.03 1.14
CA ASN A 386 42.70 16.89 2.52
C ASN A 386 41.36 16.13 2.52
N TRP A 387 41.39 14.79 2.37
CA TRP A 387 40.19 13.97 2.57
C TRP A 387 40.53 12.62 3.22
N LEU A 388 39.57 12.04 3.94
CA LEU A 388 39.70 10.72 4.59
C LEU A 388 38.48 9.84 4.29
N ILE A 389 38.70 8.54 4.05
CA ILE A 389 37.64 7.53 3.94
C ILE A 389 37.75 6.50 5.07
N CYS A 390 36.59 6.12 5.61
CA CYS A 390 36.45 5.07 6.61
C CYS A 390 35.31 4.15 6.22
N ARG A 391 35.48 2.85 6.44
CA ARG A 391 34.40 1.87 6.34
C ARG A 391 33.66 1.77 7.67
N LEU A 392 32.33 1.84 7.61
CA LEU A 392 31.42 1.83 8.74
C LEU A 392 30.53 0.59 8.67
N GLU A 393 30.67 -0.29 9.65
CA GLU A 393 29.95 -1.56 9.72
C GLU A 393 29.05 -1.62 10.95
N GLN A 394 27.87 -2.21 10.79
CA GLN A 394 26.97 -2.59 11.86
C GLN A 394 26.85 -4.11 11.92
N ARG A 395 27.15 -4.70 13.07
CA ARG A 395 27.11 -6.15 13.28
C ARG A 395 25.75 -6.60 13.85
N GLY A 396 25.32 -7.81 13.51
CA GLY A 396 24.12 -8.45 14.05
C GLY A 396 24.24 -8.86 15.53
N LYS A 397 23.13 -9.21 16.18
CA LYS A 397 23.17 -9.79 17.54
C LYS A 397 23.76 -11.20 17.50
N VAL A 398 24.59 -11.52 18.49
CA VAL A 398 25.18 -12.86 18.67
C VAL A 398 24.07 -13.87 18.98
N THR A 399 23.83 -14.80 18.07
CA THR A 399 23.19 -16.09 18.37
C THR A 399 24.28 -17.14 18.50
N ASP A 400 24.12 -18.09 19.42
CA ASP A 400 25.10 -19.12 19.82
C ASP A 400 25.69 -19.90 18.63
N ASN A 401 26.70 -19.33 17.99
CA ASN A 401 27.87 -19.94 17.35
C ASN A 401 28.63 -18.85 16.59
N ASN A 402 29.88 -18.64 17.00
CA ASN A 402 30.79 -17.60 16.50
C ASN A 402 30.82 -17.50 14.96
N LEU A 403 30.18 -16.46 14.42
CA LEU A 403 30.56 -15.68 13.23
C LEU A 403 29.78 -14.34 13.31
N THR A 404 30.50 -13.22 13.35
CA THR A 404 29.92 -11.88 13.49
C THR A 404 29.50 -11.36 12.12
N GLU A 405 28.29 -11.70 11.69
CA GLU A 405 27.79 -11.30 10.37
C GLU A 405 27.53 -9.77 10.32
N VAL A 406 28.06 -9.14 9.27
CA VAL A 406 27.83 -7.72 8.99
C VAL A 406 26.37 -7.55 8.59
N ARG A 407 25.58 -6.92 9.46
CA ARG A 407 24.17 -6.64 9.22
C ARG A 407 24.00 -5.59 8.13
N SER A 408 24.85 -4.56 8.14
CA SER A 408 24.91 -3.52 7.10
C SER A 408 26.24 -2.81 7.12
N ALA A 409 26.72 -2.37 5.97
CA ALA A 409 27.95 -1.60 5.83
C ALA A 409 27.84 -0.48 4.79
N GLY A 410 28.76 0.47 4.92
CA GLY A 410 28.95 1.56 4.00
C GLY A 410 30.25 2.28 4.28
N ARG A 411 30.48 3.40 3.60
CA ARG A 411 31.66 4.24 3.79
C ARG A 411 31.30 5.64 4.27
N VAL A 412 32.24 6.26 4.95
CA VAL A 412 32.18 7.63 5.44
C VAL A 412 33.41 8.36 4.89
N GLU A 413 33.17 9.39 4.10
CA GLU A 413 34.17 10.24 3.48
C GLU A 413 34.13 11.61 4.18
N ILE A 414 35.29 12.18 4.48
CA ILE A 414 35.42 13.48 5.13
C ILE A 414 36.30 14.36 4.25
N PHE A 415 35.79 15.51 3.83
CA PHE A 415 36.49 16.48 3.00
C PHE A 415 36.72 17.77 3.79
N ALA A 416 37.91 18.38 3.69
CA ALA A 416 38.06 19.78 4.04
C ALA A 416 37.64 20.66 2.86
N LEU A 417 36.71 21.57 3.10
CA LEU A 417 36.30 22.62 2.17
C LEU A 417 36.77 23.97 2.74
N GLY A 418 36.95 24.98 1.88
CA GLY A 418 37.47 26.29 2.30
C GLY A 418 36.71 26.97 3.46
N GLU A 419 35.44 26.61 3.71
CA GLU A 419 34.60 27.17 4.78
C GLU A 419 34.13 26.14 5.83
N GLY A 420 34.61 24.88 5.80
CA GLY A 420 34.03 23.81 6.63
C GLY A 420 34.57 22.42 6.37
N PHE A 421 33.98 21.42 7.01
CA PHE A 421 34.22 20.01 6.68
C PHE A 421 32.93 19.38 6.18
N GLU A 422 33.00 18.71 5.03
CA GLU A 422 31.88 17.92 4.52
C GLU A 422 32.07 16.46 4.91
N VAL A 423 31.02 15.83 5.42
CA VAL A 423 31.00 14.40 5.71
C VAL A 423 29.95 13.73 4.82
N LEU A 424 30.40 12.82 3.96
CA LEU A 424 29.57 12.00 3.09
C LEU A 424 29.47 10.59 3.66
N THR A 425 28.26 10.08 3.91
CA THR A 425 28.03 8.68 4.30
C THR A 425 27.31 7.97 3.17
N VAL A 426 27.88 6.90 2.64
CA VAL A 426 27.35 6.14 1.50
C VAL A 426 27.02 4.72 1.92
N PHE A 427 25.83 4.25 1.57
CA PHE A 427 25.43 2.86 1.79
C PHE A 427 26.05 1.94 0.74
N GLU A 428 26.61 0.81 1.16
CA GLU A 428 27.19 -0.18 0.25
C GLU A 428 26.41 -1.50 0.27
N GLU A 429 26.15 -2.08 1.46
CA GLU A 429 25.56 -3.42 1.55
C GLU A 429 24.79 -3.71 2.85
N GLY A 430 23.95 -4.76 2.82
CA GLY A 430 23.16 -5.25 3.96
C GLY A 430 21.82 -4.54 4.23
N ASP A 431 21.38 -4.52 5.49
CA ASP A 431 20.12 -3.92 5.95
C ASP A 431 20.14 -2.39 5.85
N ARG A 432 19.67 -1.90 4.72
CA ARG A 432 19.63 -0.47 4.38
C ARG A 432 18.84 0.39 5.37
N ALA A 433 17.77 -0.13 5.99
CA ALA A 433 16.97 0.65 6.93
C ALA A 433 17.71 0.87 8.25
N SER A 434 18.40 -0.18 8.71
CA SER A 434 19.28 -0.11 9.87
C SER A 434 20.44 0.85 9.63
N PHE A 435 21.09 0.77 8.45
CA PHE A 435 22.18 1.66 8.07
C PHE A 435 21.80 3.14 8.13
N TRP A 436 20.69 3.54 7.49
CA TRP A 436 20.32 4.97 7.48
C TRP A 436 19.86 5.49 8.84
N THR A 437 19.26 4.64 9.68
CA THR A 437 18.94 5.00 11.07
C THR A 437 20.23 5.30 11.85
N MET A 438 21.27 4.49 11.64
CA MET A 438 22.59 4.69 12.23
C MET A 438 23.28 5.93 11.66
N ALA A 439 23.22 6.18 10.35
CA ALA A 439 23.82 7.36 9.70
C ALA A 439 23.18 8.70 10.17
N ASP A 440 21.87 8.72 10.43
CA ASP A 440 21.20 9.90 11.02
C ASP A 440 21.69 10.20 12.44
N MET A 441 21.91 9.15 13.24
CA MET A 441 22.47 9.29 14.58
C MET A 441 23.94 9.74 14.54
N LEU A 442 24.71 9.24 13.55
CA LEU A 442 26.09 9.64 13.30
C LEU A 442 26.17 11.13 12.94
N GLN A 443 25.36 11.59 11.99
CA GLN A 443 25.24 13.03 11.65
C GLN A 443 24.93 13.87 12.89
N ALA A 444 23.93 13.46 13.68
CA ALA A 444 23.57 14.19 14.88
C ALA A 444 24.73 14.23 15.90
N ALA A 445 25.48 13.14 16.08
CA ALA A 445 26.61 13.08 16.99
C ALA A 445 27.79 13.95 16.52
N THR A 446 28.10 13.91 15.22
CA THR A 446 29.21 14.66 14.61
C THR A 446 28.94 16.16 14.63
N VAL A 447 27.71 16.58 14.28
CA VAL A 447 27.32 18.00 14.23
C VAL A 447 27.05 18.57 15.63
N ARG A 448 26.38 17.84 16.53
CA ARG A 448 25.87 18.41 17.80
C ARG A 448 26.77 18.17 19.02
N SER A 449 27.86 17.42 18.89
CA SER A 449 28.75 16.94 19.96
C SER A 449 28.19 17.12 21.38
N GLY A 450 27.50 16.10 21.88
CA GLY A 450 26.83 16.13 23.19
C GLY A 450 27.75 16.49 24.36
N ARG A 451 27.18 16.92 25.49
CA ARG A 451 27.90 17.32 26.73
C ARG A 451 29.01 16.34 27.16
N GLN A 452 28.89 15.05 26.82
CA GLN A 452 29.86 14.01 27.14
C GLN A 452 31.18 14.13 26.37
N TRP A 453 31.17 14.41 25.06
CA TRP A 453 32.40 14.60 24.27
C TRP A 453 33.19 15.82 24.77
N ARG A 454 32.49 16.92 25.09
CA ARG A 454 33.09 18.12 25.71
C ARG A 454 33.78 17.83 27.05
N ARG A 455 33.23 16.92 27.86
CA ARG A 455 33.87 16.51 29.13
C ARG A 455 35.11 15.64 28.89
N LYS A 456 35.09 14.77 27.88
CA LYS A 456 36.23 13.90 27.53
C LYS A 456 37.41 14.72 26.95
N LEU A 457 37.13 15.68 26.06
CA LEU A 457 38.16 16.57 25.50
C LEU A 457 38.80 17.48 26.56
N ARG A 458 37.99 18.05 27.47
CA ARG A 458 38.51 18.86 28.59
C ARG A 458 39.42 18.05 29.51
N ARG A 459 39.09 16.79 29.79
CA ARG A 459 39.94 15.88 30.57
C ARG A 459 41.26 15.55 29.87
N GLN A 460 41.25 15.34 28.55
CA GLN A 460 42.47 15.10 27.78
C GLN A 460 43.36 16.34 27.65
N GLN A 461 42.77 17.54 27.50
CA GLN A 461 43.53 18.80 27.42
C GLN A 461 44.09 19.28 28.76
N HIS A 462 43.50 18.87 29.89
CA HIS A 462 43.92 19.32 31.23
C HIS A 462 44.76 18.32 32.01
N GLY A 463 45.16 17.19 31.42
CA GLY A 463 46.18 16.28 31.96
C GLY A 463 46.16 16.15 33.50
N GLN A 464 45.05 15.69 34.07
CA GLN A 464 44.95 15.22 35.45
C GLN A 464 44.05 13.99 35.51
#